data_AF-W7J5Y1-F1
#
_entry.id   AF-W7J5Y1-F1
#
_cell.length_a   1.000
_cell.length_b   1.000
_cell.length_c   1.000
_cell.angle_alpha   90.00
_cell.angle_beta   90.00
_cell.angle_gamma   90.00
#
_symmetry.space_group_name_H-M   'P 1'
#
loop_
_entity.id
_entity.type
_entity.pdbx_description
1 polymer ?
#
loop_
_entity_poly.entity_id
_entity_poly.type
_entity_poly.pdbx_seq_one_letter_code
_entity_poly.pdbx_strand_id
1 'polypeptide(L)'
;MDQIKPCLDNCEKDYSSQCPTNWVPEDEKYCRPLSIYEGTCLLPYDFSNMTNEQKEIWSNKCSSSWPCKEKCKKDYSKICPKGWIKESDGVCSAPKNYNGPCLSRASLITLDKDMKVAFEKLCKLNFPCLKECKMDDNDYCIAPQSYMGPCSKKKSFQSFKKEIKKAYAEECDIEWPLYKNSREEYLPKISTLRKGKYSYGSVEPITGNIISTMK
;
A
#
# COMPACT_ATOMS: atom_id res chain seq x y z
N MET A 1 37.44 11.62 23.96
CA MET A 1 37.28 10.47 23.03
C MET A 1 35.79 10.26 22.87
N ASP A 2 35.21 11.01 21.94
CA ASP A 2 33.78 10.98 21.67
C ASP A 2 33.43 9.67 20.97
N GLN A 3 32.70 8.80 21.66
CA GLN A 3 32.06 7.66 21.01
C GLN A 3 30.91 8.19 20.16
N ILE A 4 31.17 8.32 18.86
CA ILE A 4 30.14 8.46 17.83
C ILE A 4 29.26 7.22 17.92
N LYS A 5 28.13 7.33 18.61
CA LYS A 5 27.07 6.32 18.55
C LYS A 5 26.47 6.37 17.14
N PRO A 6 26.44 5.25 16.38
CA PRO A 6 25.71 5.20 15.13
C PRO A 6 24.26 5.58 15.41
N CYS A 7 23.66 6.38 14.53
CA CYS A 7 22.25 6.73 14.61
C CYS A 7 21.43 5.44 14.56
N LEU A 8 21.01 4.93 15.72
CA LEU A 8 20.03 3.85 15.78
C LEU A 8 18.79 4.36 15.06
N ASP A 9 18.43 3.66 13.99
CA ASP A 9 17.26 3.92 13.16
C ASP A 9 16.04 4.12 14.06
N ASN A 10 15.58 5.37 14.20
CA ASN A 10 14.63 5.82 15.22
C ASN A 10 13.19 5.49 14.77
N CYS A 11 12.92 4.20 14.60
CA CYS A 11 11.64 3.66 14.15
C CYS A 11 11.10 2.65 15.15
N GLU A 12 9.77 2.53 15.22
CA GLU A 12 9.12 1.45 15.94
C GLU A 12 9.47 0.11 15.27
N LYS A 13 10.01 -0.82 16.03
CA LYS A 13 10.48 -2.11 15.52
C LYS A 13 9.32 -3.08 15.32
N ASP A 14 9.37 -3.84 14.23
CA ASP A 14 8.43 -4.89 13.91
C ASP A 14 8.93 -6.25 14.45
N TYR A 15 8.58 -6.55 15.70
CA TYR A 15 8.88 -7.83 16.32
C TYR A 15 8.03 -9.01 15.82
N SER A 16 7.04 -8.75 14.94
CA SER A 16 6.29 -9.80 14.26
C SER A 16 7.11 -10.46 13.15
N SER A 17 8.14 -9.78 12.64
CA SER A 17 9.11 -10.36 11.72
C SER A 17 9.90 -11.48 12.39
N GLN A 18 10.00 -12.63 11.69
CA GLN A 18 10.68 -13.83 12.18
C GLN A 18 12.16 -13.58 12.49
N CYS A 19 12.87 -12.94 11.56
CA CYS A 19 14.29 -12.67 11.66
C CYS A 19 14.60 -11.17 11.75
N PRO A 20 15.66 -10.80 12.47
CA PRO A 20 16.14 -9.42 12.51
C PRO A 20 16.78 -9.00 11.16
N THR A 21 17.08 -7.71 11.02
CA THR A 21 17.73 -7.15 9.82
C THR A 21 19.08 -7.81 9.60
N ASN A 22 19.43 -8.07 8.33
CA ASN A 22 20.63 -8.81 7.91
C ASN A 22 20.68 -10.29 8.38
N TRP A 23 19.54 -10.84 8.79
CA TRP A 23 19.36 -12.26 9.06
C TRP A 23 18.26 -12.80 8.16
N VAL A 24 18.35 -14.07 7.81
CA VAL A 24 17.39 -14.76 6.94
C VAL A 24 16.94 -16.07 7.58
N PRO A 25 15.69 -16.51 7.32
CA PRO A 25 15.24 -17.84 7.74
C PRO A 25 16.16 -18.91 7.14
N GLU A 26 16.66 -19.79 7.99
CA GLU A 26 17.31 -21.03 7.58
C GLU A 26 16.27 -22.14 7.39
N ASP A 27 15.28 -22.18 8.29
CA ASP A 27 14.11 -23.05 8.24
C ASP A 27 12.87 -22.35 8.86
N GLU A 28 11.84 -23.11 9.25
CA GLU A 28 10.61 -22.58 9.87
C GLU A 28 10.84 -21.89 11.22
N LYS A 29 11.98 -22.13 11.88
CA LYS A 29 12.24 -21.76 13.27
C LYS A 29 13.50 -20.92 13.42
N TYR A 30 14.58 -21.27 12.73
CA TYR A 30 15.89 -20.66 12.90
C TYR A 30 16.16 -19.56 11.89
N CYS A 31 16.82 -18.51 12.36
CA CYS A 31 17.35 -17.43 11.56
C CYS A 31 18.88 -17.50 11.57
N ARG A 32 19.51 -17.34 10.41
CA ARG A 32 20.98 -17.26 10.27
C ARG A 32 21.41 -15.89 9.75
N PRO A 33 22.62 -15.41 10.10
CA PRO A 33 23.12 -14.14 9.60
C PRO A 33 23.45 -14.21 8.10
N LEU A 34 23.27 -13.10 7.40
CA LEU A 34 23.78 -12.90 6.05
C LEU A 34 25.27 -12.54 6.08
N SER A 35 25.96 -12.73 4.96
CA SER A 35 27.39 -12.38 4.83
C SER A 35 27.70 -10.89 5.03
N ILE A 36 26.68 -10.03 4.93
CA ILE A 36 26.77 -8.57 5.14
C ILE A 36 26.59 -8.16 6.61
N TYR A 37 26.29 -9.10 7.50
CA TYR A 37 26.10 -8.80 8.91
C TYR A 37 27.46 -8.62 9.60
N GLU A 38 27.65 -7.45 10.21
CA GLU A 38 28.93 -7.04 10.84
C GLU A 38 28.95 -7.25 12.36
N GLY A 39 27.91 -7.88 12.93
CA GLY A 39 27.83 -8.11 14.37
C GLY A 39 28.49 -9.42 14.81
N THR A 40 28.47 -9.67 16.12
CA THR A 40 29.20 -10.78 16.75
C THR A 40 28.44 -12.10 16.80
N CYS A 41 27.14 -12.11 16.52
CA CYS A 41 26.31 -13.29 16.63
C CYS A 41 26.30 -14.06 15.31
N LEU A 42 27.10 -15.12 15.19
CA LEU A 42 27.32 -15.84 13.92
C LEU A 42 26.53 -17.14 13.75
N LEU A 43 25.87 -17.62 14.82
CA LEU A 43 25.16 -18.89 14.84
C LEU A 43 23.65 -18.71 14.56
N PRO A 44 23.00 -19.72 13.95
CA PRO A 44 21.54 -19.73 13.83
C PRO A 44 20.85 -19.60 15.18
N TYR A 45 19.76 -18.83 15.24
CA TYR A 45 19.03 -18.53 16.47
C TYR A 45 17.52 -18.62 16.27
N ASP A 46 16.81 -19.12 17.28
CA ASP A 46 15.34 -19.21 17.30
C ASP A 46 14.76 -18.07 18.14
N PHE A 47 13.93 -17.23 17.52
CA PHE A 47 13.28 -16.08 18.16
C PHE A 47 11.80 -16.32 18.48
N SER A 48 11.25 -17.51 18.22
CA SER A 48 9.82 -17.80 18.34
C SER A 48 9.28 -17.67 19.77
N ASN A 49 10.11 -17.99 20.77
CA ASN A 49 9.74 -17.97 22.18
C ASN A 49 10.24 -16.73 22.94
N MET A 50 10.69 -15.69 22.24
CA MET A 50 11.19 -14.45 22.87
C MET A 50 10.11 -13.36 22.92
N THR A 51 10.03 -12.66 24.04
CA THR A 51 9.24 -11.42 24.15
C THR A 51 9.89 -10.28 23.34
N ASN A 52 9.13 -9.22 23.08
CA ASN A 52 9.63 -8.04 22.38
C ASN A 52 10.82 -7.40 23.11
N GLU A 53 10.78 -7.36 24.44
CA GLU A 53 11.87 -6.84 25.28
C GLU A 53 13.12 -7.72 25.16
N GLN A 54 12.95 -9.05 25.13
CA GLN A 54 14.06 -9.98 24.96
C GLN A 54 14.69 -9.86 23.57
N LYS A 55 13.87 -9.66 22.53
CA LYS A 55 14.34 -9.37 21.16
C LYS A 55 15.12 -8.06 21.10
N GLU A 56 14.68 -7.02 21.80
CA GLU A 56 15.41 -5.74 21.90
C GLU A 56 16.77 -5.91 22.62
N ILE A 57 16.81 -6.63 23.74
CA ILE A 57 18.07 -6.91 24.45
C ILE A 57 19.04 -7.68 23.55
N TRP A 58 18.54 -8.68 22.82
CA TRP A 58 19.34 -9.44 21.87
C TRP A 58 19.87 -8.56 20.73
N SER A 59 19.04 -7.66 20.18
CA SER A 59 19.43 -6.70 19.15
C SER A 59 20.65 -5.90 19.57
N ASN A 60 20.58 -5.32 20.77
CA ASN A 60 21.63 -4.50 21.34
C ASN A 60 22.92 -5.30 21.56
N LYS A 61 22.79 -6.54 22.07
CA LYS A 61 23.94 -7.43 22.29
C LYS A 61 24.62 -7.87 21.00
N CYS A 62 23.83 -8.12 19.95
CA CYS A 62 24.29 -8.64 18.67
C CYS A 62 24.56 -7.53 17.65
N SER A 63 24.48 -6.24 18.01
CA SER A 63 24.62 -5.13 17.06
C SER A 63 23.73 -5.31 15.81
N SER A 64 22.53 -5.84 16.04
CA SER A 64 21.50 -6.06 15.02
C SER A 64 20.26 -5.27 15.40
N SER A 65 19.24 -5.25 14.55
CA SER A 65 17.94 -4.67 14.90
C SER A 65 16.82 -5.35 14.14
N TRP A 66 15.63 -5.41 14.72
CA TRP A 66 14.44 -5.83 13.98
C TRP A 66 14.11 -4.81 12.89
N PRO A 67 13.46 -5.24 11.79
CA PRO A 67 13.00 -4.32 10.76
C PRO A 67 12.05 -3.28 11.37
N CYS A 68 11.99 -2.08 10.77
CA CYS A 68 11.00 -1.09 11.17
C CYS A 68 9.59 -1.56 10.79
N LYS A 69 8.59 -1.22 11.61
CA LYS A 69 7.19 -1.31 11.20
C LYS A 69 6.98 -0.43 9.96
N GLU A 70 6.37 -1.02 8.95
CA GLU A 70 5.91 -0.26 7.79
C GLU A 70 4.88 0.78 8.26
N LYS A 71 5.20 2.07 8.05
CA LYS A 71 4.31 3.17 8.47
C LYS A 71 2.98 3.15 7.71
N CYS A 72 2.96 2.54 6.52
CA CYS A 72 1.82 2.47 5.63
C CYS A 72 2.07 1.44 4.52
N LYS A 73 0.99 0.98 3.88
CA LYS A 73 1.12 0.22 2.62
C LYS A 73 1.57 1.16 1.50
N LYS A 74 2.73 0.89 0.90
CA LYS A 74 3.34 1.71 -0.15
C LYS A 74 2.58 1.61 -1.48
N ASP A 75 2.52 2.72 -2.20
CA ASP A 75 1.95 2.86 -3.54
C ASP A 75 3.04 2.79 -4.62
N TYR A 76 3.35 1.56 -5.06
CA TYR A 76 4.29 1.31 -6.16
C TYR A 76 3.71 1.56 -7.56
N SER A 77 2.44 1.98 -7.67
CA SER A 77 1.87 2.46 -8.94
C SER A 77 2.48 3.80 -9.35
N LYS A 78 3.02 4.57 -8.38
CA LYS A 78 3.74 5.80 -8.67
C LYS A 78 5.06 5.51 -9.37
N ILE A 79 5.40 6.36 -10.34
CA ILE A 79 6.63 6.24 -11.11
C ILE A 79 7.82 6.59 -10.22
N CYS A 80 7.74 7.71 -9.50
CA CYS A 80 8.84 8.21 -8.68
C CYS A 80 8.62 8.02 -7.17
N PRO A 81 9.70 7.84 -6.40
CA PRO A 81 9.68 7.86 -4.94
C PRO A 81 9.12 9.18 -4.41
N LYS A 82 8.72 9.18 -3.14
CA LYS A 82 8.23 10.36 -2.44
C LYS A 82 9.33 11.44 -2.42
N GLY A 83 8.96 12.64 -2.87
CA GLY A 83 9.86 13.80 -2.91
C GLY A 83 10.78 13.86 -4.13
N TRP A 84 10.78 12.84 -4.98
CA TRP A 84 11.47 12.87 -6.27
C TRP A 84 10.53 13.46 -7.33
N ILE A 85 11.10 14.25 -8.24
CA ILE A 85 10.36 14.95 -9.30
C ILE A 85 10.40 14.09 -10.56
N LYS A 86 9.23 13.82 -11.14
CA LYS A 86 9.12 13.17 -12.45
C LYS A 86 9.37 14.20 -13.54
N GLU A 87 10.33 13.95 -14.41
CA GLU A 87 10.63 14.77 -15.58
C GLU A 87 9.80 14.37 -16.80
N SER A 88 9.90 15.15 -17.88
CA SER A 88 9.12 14.95 -19.12
C SER A 88 9.41 13.63 -19.81
N ASP A 89 10.64 13.13 -19.71
CA ASP A 89 11.10 11.82 -20.19
C ASP A 89 10.70 10.66 -19.27
N GLY A 90 10.07 10.96 -18.12
CA GLY A 90 9.68 9.98 -17.11
C GLY A 90 10.79 9.56 -16.16
N VAL A 91 11.97 10.18 -16.24
CA VAL A 91 13.07 10.01 -15.27
C VAL A 91 12.69 10.69 -13.95
N CYS A 92 13.10 10.08 -12.85
CA CYS A 92 12.90 10.61 -11.51
C CYS A 92 14.19 11.32 -11.06
N SER A 93 14.04 12.58 -10.66
CA SER A 93 15.13 13.41 -10.13
C SER A 93 14.97 13.63 -8.63
N ALA A 94 16.03 13.33 -7.88
CA ALA A 94 16.10 13.45 -6.44
C ALA A 94 16.14 14.93 -6.01
N PRO A 95 15.62 15.25 -4.81
CA PRO A 95 15.78 16.59 -4.25
C PRO A 95 17.23 16.87 -3.88
N LYS A 96 17.61 18.15 -3.78
CA LYS A 96 19.00 18.58 -3.49
C LYS A 96 19.56 18.04 -2.17
N ASN A 97 18.70 17.66 -1.23
CA ASN A 97 19.07 17.13 0.09
C ASN A 97 19.11 15.58 0.14
N TYR A 98 19.02 14.91 -1.00
CA TYR A 98 19.13 13.46 -1.05
C TYR A 98 20.59 13.04 -0.78
N ASN A 99 20.79 12.38 0.37
CA ASN A 99 22.09 11.87 0.83
C ASN A 99 22.16 10.33 0.81
N GLY A 100 21.37 9.69 -0.05
CA GLY A 100 21.38 8.23 -0.18
C GLY A 100 22.49 7.73 -1.11
N PRO A 101 22.69 6.39 -1.17
CA PRO A 101 23.81 5.79 -1.89
C PRO A 101 23.64 5.72 -3.42
N CYS A 102 22.47 6.11 -3.95
CA CYS A 102 22.17 6.03 -5.38
C CYS A 102 22.35 7.37 -6.11
N LEU A 103 22.34 7.34 -7.44
CA LEU A 103 22.38 8.54 -8.27
C LEU A 103 21.12 9.39 -8.07
N SER A 104 21.26 10.71 -8.21
CA SER A 104 20.17 11.68 -8.09
C SER A 104 19.20 11.68 -9.29
N ARG A 105 19.46 10.89 -10.33
CA ARG A 105 18.57 10.69 -11.48
C ARG A 105 18.46 9.20 -11.79
N ALA A 106 17.24 8.68 -11.89
CA ALA A 106 16.99 7.28 -12.23
C ALA A 106 15.71 7.10 -13.03
N SER A 107 15.74 6.26 -14.06
CA SER A 107 14.53 5.84 -14.77
C SER A 107 13.91 4.63 -14.06
N LEU A 108 12.65 4.76 -13.63
CA LEU A 108 11.92 3.71 -12.91
C LEU A 108 10.67 3.23 -13.67
N ILE A 109 10.53 3.64 -14.94
CA ILE A 109 9.34 3.41 -15.76
C ILE A 109 9.14 1.91 -16.03
N THR A 110 10.24 1.18 -16.27
CA THR A 110 10.23 -0.24 -16.61
C THR A 110 10.32 -1.16 -15.39
N LEU A 111 10.45 -0.60 -14.18
CA LEU A 111 10.59 -1.40 -12.96
C LEU A 111 9.23 -1.91 -12.50
N ASP A 112 9.16 -3.21 -12.25
CA ASP A 112 8.02 -3.81 -11.57
C ASP A 112 8.01 -3.48 -10.06
N LYS A 113 7.01 -4.01 -9.36
CA LYS A 113 6.84 -3.75 -7.92
C LYS A 113 8.05 -4.23 -7.10
N ASP A 114 8.55 -5.43 -7.36
CA ASP A 114 9.61 -6.02 -6.53
C ASP A 114 10.94 -5.33 -6.79
N MET A 115 11.19 -4.91 -8.04
CA MET A 115 12.31 -4.05 -8.39
C MET A 115 12.21 -2.68 -7.71
N LYS A 116 11.01 -2.08 -7.63
CA LYS A 116 10.81 -0.81 -6.90
C LYS A 116 11.00 -0.96 -5.39
N VAL A 117 10.60 -2.09 -4.80
CA VAL A 117 10.89 -2.42 -3.39
C VAL A 117 12.39 -2.52 -3.17
N ALA A 118 13.11 -3.21 -4.04
CA ALA A 118 14.56 -3.31 -3.96
C ALA A 118 15.24 -1.94 -4.10
N PHE A 119 14.79 -1.13 -5.05
CA PHE A 119 15.28 0.24 -5.25
C PHE A 119 15.02 1.13 -4.03
N GLU A 120 13.83 1.05 -3.42
CA GLU A 120 13.50 1.77 -2.18
C GLU A 120 14.49 1.46 -1.06
N LYS A 121 14.77 0.17 -0.84
CA LYS A 121 15.67 -0.31 0.21
C LYS A 121 17.13 0.07 -0.07
N LEU A 122 17.63 -0.26 -1.27
CA LEU A 122 19.03 -0.02 -1.64
C LEU A 122 19.37 1.46 -1.65
N CYS A 123 18.47 2.30 -2.18
CA CYS A 123 18.70 3.73 -2.30
C CYS A 123 18.29 4.54 -1.07
N LYS A 124 17.83 3.89 0.01
CA LYS A 124 17.33 4.54 1.23
C LYS A 124 16.25 5.57 0.93
N LEU A 125 15.31 5.19 0.08
CA LEU A 125 14.21 6.02 -0.39
C LEU A 125 12.91 5.61 0.29
N ASN A 126 11.85 6.36 0.01
CA ASN A 126 10.51 6.00 0.43
C ASN A 126 9.56 6.15 -0.74
N PHE A 127 8.77 5.13 -1.06
CA PHE A 127 7.62 5.30 -1.93
C PHE A 127 6.46 5.97 -1.17
N PRO A 128 5.59 6.73 -1.87
CA PRO A 128 4.42 7.31 -1.25
C PRO A 128 3.51 6.21 -0.68
N CYS A 129 2.83 6.51 0.42
CA CYS A 129 1.79 5.62 0.92
C CYS A 129 0.63 5.56 -0.05
N LEU A 130 -0.04 4.42 -0.13
CA LEU A 130 -1.41 4.38 -0.62
C LEU A 130 -2.19 5.37 0.25
N LYS A 131 -2.92 6.27 -0.41
CA LYS A 131 -3.90 7.07 0.30
C LYS A 131 -4.96 6.10 0.77
N GLU A 132 -4.98 5.83 2.07
CA GLU A 132 -6.16 5.27 2.68
C GLU A 132 -7.29 6.25 2.39
N CYS A 133 -8.29 5.83 1.63
CA CYS A 133 -9.56 6.51 1.63
C CYS A 133 -10.02 6.47 3.08
N LYS A 134 -9.90 7.60 3.78
CA LYS A 134 -10.49 7.73 5.11
C LYS A 134 -11.97 7.46 4.92
N MET A 135 -12.44 6.31 5.41
CA MET A 135 -13.82 6.21 5.82
C MET A 135 -13.95 7.29 6.90
N ASP A 136 -14.77 8.29 6.65
CA ASP A 136 -15.31 9.14 7.72
C ASP A 136 -15.90 8.21 8.79
N ASP A 137 -15.98 8.62 10.06
CA ASP A 137 -16.54 7.82 11.18
C ASP A 137 -18.01 7.40 10.95
N ASN A 138 -18.59 7.79 9.81
CA ASN A 138 -19.90 7.44 9.32
C ASN A 138 -19.91 6.51 8.07
N ASP A 139 -18.81 5.84 7.71
CA ASP A 139 -18.73 4.83 6.63
C ASP A 139 -19.11 5.35 5.22
N TYR A 140 -18.76 6.60 4.93
CA TYR A 140 -18.92 7.21 3.61
C TYR A 140 -17.59 7.30 2.86
N CYS A 141 -17.61 6.96 1.58
CA CYS A 141 -16.54 7.28 0.63
C CYS A 141 -16.73 8.69 0.07
N ILE A 142 -15.65 9.46 0.01
CA ILE A 142 -15.63 10.82 -0.55
C ILE A 142 -14.81 10.83 -1.84
N ALA A 143 -15.42 11.28 -2.93
CA ALA A 143 -14.77 11.43 -4.22
C ALA A 143 -13.66 12.51 -4.17
N PRO A 144 -12.58 12.38 -4.94
CA PRO A 144 -11.57 13.41 -5.06
C PRO A 144 -12.18 14.78 -5.44
N GLN A 145 -11.53 15.88 -5.03
CA GLN A 145 -12.00 17.22 -5.39
C GLN A 145 -12.11 17.44 -6.91
N SER A 146 -11.28 16.73 -7.69
CA SER A 146 -11.24 16.75 -9.16
C SER A 146 -12.35 15.92 -9.84
N TYR A 147 -13.17 15.20 -9.08
CA TYR A 147 -14.24 14.41 -9.66
C TYR A 147 -15.37 15.33 -10.18
N MET A 148 -15.58 15.27 -11.50
CA MET A 148 -16.60 16.03 -12.25
C MET A 148 -17.70 15.12 -12.82
N GLY A 149 -17.72 13.84 -12.44
CA GLY A 149 -18.69 12.86 -12.92
C GLY A 149 -20.11 13.10 -12.38
N PRO A 150 -21.11 12.33 -12.87
CA PRO A 150 -22.52 12.60 -12.65
C PRO A 150 -23.01 12.31 -11.22
N CYS A 151 -22.26 11.53 -10.44
CA CYS A 151 -22.68 11.07 -9.12
C CYS A 151 -22.28 11.97 -7.94
N SER A 152 -22.89 11.75 -6.78
CA SER A 152 -22.59 12.48 -5.54
C SER A 152 -21.14 12.26 -5.07
N LYS A 153 -20.50 13.35 -4.62
CA LYS A 153 -19.14 13.32 -4.06
C LYS A 153 -19.02 12.59 -2.71
N LYS A 154 -20.13 12.24 -2.05
CA LYS A 154 -20.16 11.46 -0.80
C LYS A 154 -21.16 10.32 -0.96
N LYS A 155 -20.75 9.07 -0.74
CA LYS A 155 -21.60 7.87 -0.90
C LYS A 155 -21.22 6.77 0.09
N SER A 156 -22.21 6.15 0.74
CA SER A 156 -22.03 4.92 1.55
C SER A 156 -22.24 3.68 0.68
N PHE A 157 -21.38 2.68 0.90
CA PHE A 157 -21.40 1.40 0.18
C PHE A 157 -21.54 0.19 1.12
N GLN A 158 -21.89 0.41 2.39
CA GLN A 158 -22.00 -0.66 3.39
C GLN A 158 -23.03 -1.72 2.98
N SER A 159 -24.18 -1.29 2.45
CA SER A 159 -25.27 -2.17 2.00
C SER A 159 -25.12 -2.65 0.55
N PHE A 160 -24.08 -2.19 -0.16
CA PHE A 160 -23.94 -2.45 -1.59
C PHE A 160 -23.16 -3.76 -1.78
N LYS A 161 -23.77 -4.70 -2.52
CA LYS A 161 -23.08 -5.89 -3.00
C LYS A 161 -22.09 -5.54 -4.12
N LYS A 162 -21.15 -6.44 -4.42
CA LYS A 162 -20.07 -6.23 -5.41
C LYS A 162 -20.63 -5.79 -6.77
N GLU A 163 -21.75 -6.36 -7.19
CA GLU A 163 -22.42 -6.10 -8.46
C GLU A 163 -22.97 -4.67 -8.52
N ILE A 164 -23.55 -4.20 -7.41
CA ILE A 164 -24.08 -2.84 -7.29
C ILE A 164 -22.93 -1.82 -7.24
N LYS A 165 -21.82 -2.16 -6.58
CA LYS A 165 -20.61 -1.34 -6.61
C LYS A 165 -20.08 -1.24 -8.04
N LYS A 166 -20.05 -2.34 -8.80
CA LYS A 166 -19.62 -2.34 -10.20
C LYS A 166 -20.51 -1.47 -11.09
N ALA A 167 -21.84 -1.61 -11.00
CA ALA A 167 -22.78 -0.78 -11.73
C ALA A 167 -22.63 0.72 -11.39
N TYR A 168 -22.43 1.04 -10.11
CA TYR A 168 -22.16 2.41 -9.67
C TYR A 168 -20.86 2.95 -10.27
N ALA A 169 -19.80 2.15 -10.36
CA ALA A 169 -18.55 2.58 -11.02
C ALA A 169 -18.76 2.92 -12.51
N GLU A 170 -19.52 2.08 -13.22
CA GLU A 170 -19.83 2.27 -14.63
C GLU A 170 -20.70 3.53 -14.85
N GLU A 171 -21.72 3.74 -14.02
CA GLU A 171 -22.62 4.90 -14.12
C GLU A 171 -21.94 6.21 -13.73
N CYS A 172 -21.04 6.16 -12.75
CA CYS A 172 -20.36 7.34 -12.22
C CYS A 172 -19.03 7.65 -12.90
N ASP A 173 -18.58 6.83 -13.86
CA ASP A 173 -17.24 6.91 -14.46
C ASP A 173 -16.13 6.91 -13.40
N ILE A 174 -16.19 5.92 -12.50
CA ILE A 174 -15.26 5.74 -11.38
C ILE A 174 -14.63 4.34 -11.49
N GLU A 175 -13.30 4.27 -11.34
CA GLU A 175 -12.60 2.99 -11.23
C GLU A 175 -12.48 2.54 -9.77
N TRP A 176 -12.89 1.29 -9.48
CA TRP A 176 -12.59 0.68 -8.19
C TRP A 176 -11.11 0.26 -8.14
N PRO A 177 -10.41 0.53 -7.03
CA PRO A 177 -9.09 -0.04 -6.83
C PRO A 177 -9.20 -1.57 -6.86
N LEU A 178 -8.47 -2.21 -7.77
CA LEU A 178 -8.49 -3.67 -7.93
C LEU A 178 -7.97 -4.33 -6.65
N TYR A 179 -8.89 -4.73 -5.77
CA TYR A 179 -8.60 -5.68 -4.72
C TYR A 179 -8.43 -7.05 -5.37
N LYS A 180 -7.17 -7.48 -5.55
CA LYS A 180 -6.81 -8.84 -6.00
C LYS A 180 -7.15 -9.89 -4.92
N ASN A 181 -8.45 -10.06 -4.65
CA ASN A 181 -9.00 -11.22 -3.96
C ASN A 181 -10.48 -11.40 -4.32
N SER A 182 -10.75 -11.69 -5.59
CA SER A 182 -11.86 -12.57 -5.96
C SER A 182 -11.59 -13.10 -7.36
N ARG A 183 -11.61 -14.43 -7.51
CA ARG A 183 -11.37 -15.13 -8.77
C ARG A 183 -12.33 -14.59 -9.84
N GLU A 184 -11.80 -14.32 -11.03
CA GLU A 184 -12.61 -14.04 -12.21
C GLU A 184 -13.41 -15.29 -12.57
N GLU A 185 -14.72 -15.27 -12.34
CA GLU A 185 -15.62 -16.20 -13.01
C GLU A 185 -16.22 -15.50 -14.25
N TYR A 186 -15.76 -16.01 -15.38
CA TYR A 186 -16.20 -15.77 -16.75
C TYR A 186 -17.70 -16.12 -16.92
N LEU A 187 -18.55 -15.18 -17.37
CA LEU A 187 -19.27 -15.13 -18.68
C LEU A 187 -20.82 -15.12 -18.51
N PRO A 188 -21.65 -14.75 -19.52
CA PRO A 188 -21.34 -14.43 -20.91
C PRO A 188 -21.85 -13.07 -21.43
N LYS A 189 -21.29 -12.66 -22.59
CA LYS A 189 -21.78 -11.56 -23.44
C LYS A 189 -23.18 -11.88 -23.97
N ILE A 190 -24.14 -10.97 -23.83
CA ILE A 190 -25.39 -11.01 -24.60
C ILE A 190 -25.63 -9.65 -25.25
N SER A 191 -25.37 -9.60 -26.55
CA SER A 191 -26.05 -8.72 -27.49
C SER A 191 -27.48 -9.22 -27.67
N THR A 192 -28.50 -8.37 -27.46
CA THR A 192 -29.75 -8.19 -28.25
C THR A 192 -30.91 -7.58 -27.43
N LEU A 193 -31.42 -6.45 -27.93
CA LEU A 193 -32.80 -5.93 -27.89
C LEU A 193 -33.83 -6.35 -26.80
N ARG A 194 -34.35 -5.30 -26.13
CA ARG A 194 -35.78 -4.96 -25.88
C ARG A 194 -36.65 -5.89 -25.00
N LYS A 195 -37.09 -5.39 -23.83
CA LYS A 195 -38.37 -4.65 -23.59
C LYS A 195 -38.56 -4.49 -22.07
N GLY A 196 -39.08 -3.32 -21.68
CA GLY A 196 -38.99 -2.79 -20.32
C GLY A 196 -39.85 -3.48 -19.26
N LYS A 197 -39.35 -3.36 -18.02
CA LYS A 197 -40.12 -3.41 -16.77
C LYS A 197 -39.60 -2.37 -15.77
N TYR A 198 -39.10 -1.23 -16.26
CA TYR A 198 -38.61 -0.17 -15.40
C TYR A 198 -39.61 0.97 -15.41
N SER A 199 -40.15 1.28 -14.23
CA SER A 199 -40.81 2.55 -13.97
C SER A 199 -39.74 3.66 -13.94
N TYR A 200 -40.05 4.79 -14.55
CA TYR A 200 -39.19 5.98 -14.52
C TYR A 200 -39.87 7.04 -13.65
N GLY A 201 -39.13 7.60 -12.70
CA GLY A 201 -39.63 8.60 -11.76
C GLY A 201 -38.53 9.10 -10.82
N SER A 202 -38.81 10.14 -10.05
CA SER A 202 -37.85 10.68 -9.09
C SER A 202 -37.55 9.65 -8.00
N VAL A 203 -36.28 9.35 -7.78
CA VAL A 203 -35.84 8.38 -6.78
C VAL A 203 -35.77 9.07 -5.42
N GLU A 204 -36.39 8.47 -4.41
CA GLU A 204 -36.34 9.00 -3.06
C GLU A 204 -34.89 8.94 -2.53
N PRO A 205 -34.33 10.04 -1.99
CA PRO A 205 -32.91 10.12 -1.61
C PRO A 205 -32.48 9.16 -0.50
N ILE A 206 -33.41 8.66 0.32
CA ILE A 206 -33.11 7.88 1.53
C ILE A 206 -33.30 6.38 1.31
N THR A 207 -34.38 5.98 0.62
CA THR A 207 -34.76 4.57 0.47
C THR A 207 -34.42 3.99 -0.90
N GLY A 208 -34.22 4.84 -1.90
CA GLY A 208 -34.00 4.39 -3.28
C GLY A 208 -35.27 3.93 -4.01
N ASN A 209 -36.46 4.12 -3.42
CA ASN A 209 -37.72 3.81 -4.09
C ASN A 209 -38.05 4.84 -5.19
N ILE A 210 -38.66 4.38 -6.28
CA ILE A 210 -39.08 5.24 -7.39
C ILE A 210 -40.44 5.85 -7.06
N ILE A 211 -40.50 7.17 -6.91
CA ILE A 211 -41.75 7.91 -6.72
C ILE A 211 -42.37 8.11 -8.11
N SER A 212 -43.37 7.31 -8.45
CA SER A 212 -44.13 7.43 -9.69
C SER A 212 -45.24 8.46 -9.50
N THR A 213 -45.10 9.67 -10.05
CA THR A 213 -46.21 10.62 -10.16
C THR A 213 -46.84 10.55 -11.56
N MET A 214 -48.00 9.89 -11.66
CA MET A 214 -48.95 10.16 -12.74
C MET A 214 -50.32 10.43 -12.09
N LYS A 215 -50.73 11.70 -12.19
CA LYS A 215 -52.01 12.35 -11.81
C LYS A 215 -52.91 11.66 -10.77
#